data_AF-A0A6A2ZC79-F1
#
_entry.id   AF-A0A6A2ZC79-F1
#
_cell.length_a   1.000
_cell.length_b   1.000
_cell.length_c   1.000
_cell.angle_alpha   90.00
_cell.angle_beta   90.00
_cell.angle_gamma   90.00
#
_symmetry.space_group_name_H-M   'P 1'
#
loop_
_entity.id
_entity.type
_entity.pdbx_description
1 polymer ?
#
loop_
_entity_poly.entity_id
_entity_poly.type
_entity_poly.pdbx_seq_one_letter_code
_entity_poly.pdbx_strand_id
1 'polypeptide(L)' 'MEVGKLHKLWQLELYNNELTGKHPVELRNLTKLELFDASANNLEGDIAVVGSVTMVLFTVVVVARLTGGWL' A
#
# COMPACT_ATOMS: atom_id res chain seq x y z
N MET A 1 1.41 15.62 3.32
CA MET A 1 0.50 14.77 4.13
C MET A 1 1.09 14.52 5.52
N GLU A 2 0.30 14.44 6.60
CA GLU A 2 0.83 14.31 7.99
C GLU A 2 1.61 13.00 8.25
N VAL A 3 1.22 11.91 7.60
CA VAL A 3 1.85 10.58 7.81
C VAL A 3 3.36 10.61 7.53
N GLY A 4 3.82 11.35 6.52
CA GLY A 4 5.24 11.43 6.16
C GLY A 4 6.12 12.15 7.19
N LYS A 5 5.54 12.71 8.26
CA LYS A 5 6.29 13.29 9.39
C LYS A 5 6.61 12.25 10.48
N LEU A 6 6.05 11.04 10.38
CA LEU A 6 6.24 9.97 11.34
C LEU A 6 7.56 9.22 11.10
N HIS A 7 8.68 9.92 11.09
CA HIS A 7 10.01 9.38 10.73
C HIS A 7 10.50 8.20 11.61
N LYS A 8 9.84 7.95 12.75
CA LYS A 8 10.14 6.84 13.67
C LYS A 8 9.13 5.68 13.56
N LEU A 9 8.14 5.78 12.67
CA LEU A 9 7.15 4.74 12.47
C LEU A 9 7.84 3.51 11.89
N TRP A 10 7.64 2.37 12.55
CA TRP A 10 8.24 1.10 12.18
C TRP A 10 7.24 0.13 11.55
N GLN A 11 5.96 0.28 11.88
CA GLN A 11 4.85 -0.51 11.34
C GLN A 11 3.65 0.38 11.02
N LEU A 12 3.04 0.15 9.85
CA LEU A 12 1.82 0.81 9.40
C LEU A 12 0.86 -0.23 8.81
N GLU A 13 -0.28 -0.41 9.46
CA GLU A 13 -1.35 -1.32 9.04
C GLU A 13 -2.59 -0.52 8.65
N LEU A 14 -3.02 -0.72 7.41
CA LEU A 14 -4.19 -0.11 6.78
C LEU A 14 -5.07 -1.17 6.10
N TYR A 15 -4.77 -2.45 6.29
CA TYR A 15 -5.43 -3.54 5.59
C TYR A 15 -6.95 -3.58 5.82
N ASN A 16 -7.68 -4.13 4.85
CA ASN A 16 -9.13 -4.35 4.93
C ASN A 16 -9.92 -3.05 5.23
N ASN A 17 -9.65 -2.02 4.44
CA ASN A 17 -10.37 -0.76 4.46
C ASN A 17 -10.88 -0.41 3.04
N GLU A 18 -11.63 0.67 2.95
CA GLU A 18 -12.12 1.19 1.66
C GLU A 18 -11.23 2.34 1.14
N LEU A 19 -9.93 2.33 1.44
CA LEU A 19 -9.03 3.41 1.01
C LEU A 19 -8.89 3.39 -0.51
N THR A 20 -8.98 4.56 -1.13
CA THR A 20 -8.90 4.77 -2.59
C THR A 20 -7.80 5.76 -2.96
N GLY A 21 -7.44 5.80 -4.25
CA GLY A 21 -6.49 6.77 -4.78
C GLY A 21 -5.05 6.32 -4.67
N LYS A 22 -4.10 7.20 -4.98
CA LYS A 22 -2.69 6.82 -5.11
C LYS A 22 -1.97 6.77 -3.77
N HIS A 23 -0.98 5.88 -3.68
CA HIS A 23 -0.01 5.91 -2.60
C HIS A 23 0.70 7.28 -2.55
N PRO A 24 0.72 7.96 -1.38
CA PRO A 24 1.31 9.28 -1.24
C PRO A 24 2.84 9.21 -1.26
N VAL A 25 3.48 10.14 -1.97
CA VAL A 25 4.95 10.18 -2.15
C VAL A 25 5.69 10.34 -0.84
N GLU A 26 5.04 10.92 0.16
CA GLU A 26 5.60 11.14 1.49
C GLU A 26 5.80 9.86 2.31
N LEU A 27 5.27 8.70 1.88
CA LEU A 27 5.63 7.40 2.50
C LEU A 27 7.13 7.12 2.39
N ARG A 28 7.82 7.70 1.40
CA ARG A 28 9.30 7.65 1.30
C ARG A 28 10.02 8.25 2.50
N ASN A 29 9.37 9.15 3.23
CA ASN A 29 9.97 9.78 4.42
C ASN A 29 9.93 8.87 5.64
N LEU A 30 9.21 7.74 5.58
CA LEU A 30 9.13 6.75 6.65
C LEU A 30 10.36 5.82 6.60
N THR A 31 11.54 6.39 6.77
CA THR A 31 12.84 5.69 6.61
C THR A 31 13.10 4.59 7.64
N LYS A 32 12.24 4.47 8.66
CA LYS A 32 12.27 3.42 9.68
C LYS A 32 11.14 2.39 9.53
N LEU A 33 10.32 2.50 8.50
CA LEU A 33 9.21 1.58 8.25
C LEU A 33 9.76 0.23 7.79
N GLU A 34 9.44 -0.82 8.54
CA GLU A 34 9.83 -2.20 8.26
C GLU A 34 8.64 -3.06 7.85
N LEU A 35 7.43 -2.70 8.32
CA LEU A 35 6.19 -3.39 8.02
C LEU A 35 5.15 -2.42 7.49
N PHE A 36 4.68 -2.69 6.28
CA PHE A 36 3.58 -1.97 5.67
C PHE A 36 2.57 -2.96 5.09
N ASP A 37 1.33 -2.88 5.58
CA ASP A 37 0.21 -3.65 5.06
C ASP A 37 -0.93 -2.70 4.70
N ALA A 38 -1.23 -2.60 3.41
CA ALA A 38 -2.39 -1.90 2.88
C ALA A 38 -3.24 -2.83 1.99
N SER A 39 -3.14 -4.14 2.22
CA SER A 39 -3.90 -5.15 1.50
C SER A 39 -5.42 -4.97 1.66
N ALA A 40 -6.20 -5.56 0.75
CA ALA A 40 -7.67 -5.43 0.76
C ALA A 40 -8.15 -3.96 0.86
N ASN A 41 -7.59 -3.09 0.02
CA ASN A 41 -8.04 -1.72 -0.24
C ASN A 41 -8.19 -1.49 -1.75
N ASN A 42 -8.70 -0.33 -2.13
CA ASN A 42 -8.84 0.13 -3.52
C ASN A 42 -7.76 1.17 -3.89
N LEU A 43 -6.56 1.02 -3.34
CA LEU A 43 -5.43 1.92 -3.60
C LEU A 43 -4.81 1.65 -4.97
N GLU A 44 -4.41 2.71 -5.65
CA GLU A 44 -3.86 2.71 -7.00
C GLU A 44 -2.40 3.23 -7.02
N GLY A 45 -1.75 3.13 -8.17
CA GLY A 45 -0.40 3.66 -8.38
C GLY A 45 0.73 2.75 -7.91
N ASP A 46 1.96 3.22 -8.12
CA ASP A 46 3.15 2.40 -7.92
C ASP A 46 3.52 2.28 -6.44
N ILE A 47 3.57 1.04 -5.98
CA ILE A 47 3.94 0.68 -4.61
C ILE A 47 5.43 0.89 -4.33
N ALA A 48 6.28 1.03 -5.37
CA ALA A 48 7.68 1.39 -5.23
C ALA A 48 7.90 2.73 -4.51
N VAL A 49 6.84 3.53 -4.34
CA VAL A 49 6.86 4.72 -3.50
C VAL A 49 7.15 4.42 -2.03
N VAL A 50 6.91 3.19 -1.55
CA VAL A 50 7.15 2.82 -0.14
C VAL A 50 8.61 2.37 0.12
N GLY A 51 9.44 2.22 -0.92
CA GLY A 51 10.84 1.80 -0.79
C GLY A 51 11.02 0.30 -0.53
N SER A 52 12.25 -0.15 -0.24
CA SER A 52 12.53 -1.55 0.12
C SER A 52 12.06 -1.84 1.53
N VAL A 53 10.84 -2.36 1.64
CA VAL A 53 10.20 -2.79 2.89
C VAL A 53 9.73 -4.23 2.71
N THR A 54 9.74 -5.04 3.76
CA THR A 54 9.09 -6.35 3.71
C THR A 54 7.59 -6.11 3.63
N MET A 55 7.02 -6.33 2.45
CA MET A 55 5.66 -5.93 2.13
C MET A 55 4.82 -7.17 1.87
N VAL A 56 3.68 -7.28 2.56
CA VAL A 56 2.69 -8.31 2.31
C VAL A 56 1.59 -7.68 1.47
N LEU A 57 1.69 -7.83 0.14
CA LEU A 57 0.68 -7.31 -0.77
C LEU A 57 -0.34 -8.40 -1.10
N PHE A 58 -1.58 -8.23 -0.63
CA PHE A 58 -2.75 -8.88 -1.24
C PHE A 58 -3.65 -7.80 -1.83
N THR A 59 -3.47 -7.51 -3.11
CA THR A 59 -4.43 -6.73 -3.88
C THR A 59 -5.65 -7.61 -4.14
N VAL A 60 -6.74 -7.35 -3.41
CA VAL A 60 -8.07 -7.77 -3.88
C VAL A 60 -8.38 -6.86 -5.07
N VAL A 61 -8.09 -7.32 -6.28
CA VAL A 61 -8.81 -6.81 -7.45
C VAL A 61 -10.26 -7.20 -7.21
N VAL A 62 -11.09 -6.27 -6.74
CA VAL A 62 -12.54 -6.48 -6.67
C VAL A 62 -13.00 -6.82 -8.09
N VAL A 63 -13.22 -8.11 -8.33
CA VAL A 63 -14.30 -8.73 -9.11
C VAL A 63 -14.99 -7.78 -10.11
N ALA A 64 -14.23 -7.22 -11.05
CA ALA A 64 -14.77 -6.49 -12.19
C ALA A 64 -13.73 -6.54 -13.32
N ARG A 65 -13.80 -7.60 -14.13
CA ARG A 65 -13.07 -7.88 -15.41
C ARG A 65 -11.88 -8.84 -15.36
N LEU A 66 -12.03 -9.99 -14.72
CA LEU A 66 -11.38 -11.22 -15.22
C LEU A 66 -12.38 -11.98 -16.11
N THR A 67 -12.80 -11.37 -17.22
CA THR A 67 -13.30 -12.14 -18.38
C THR A 67 -12.12 -12.37 -19.30
N GLY A 68 -11.38 -13.43 -19.05
CA GLY A 68 -10.22 -13.83 -19.84
C GLY A 68 -9.35 -14.77 -19.01
N GLY A 69 -9.77 -16.03 -18.97
CA GLY A 69 -9.11 -17.07 -18.17
C GLY A 69 -7.66 -17.29 -18.56
N TRP A 70 -6.90 -17.82 -17.60
CA TRP A 70 -5.57 -18.35 -17.82
C TRP A 70 -5.68 -19.68 -18.58
N LEU A 71 -5.61 -19.59 -19.91
CA LEU A 71 -5.06 -20.59 -20.82
C LEU A 71 -4.13 -19.87 -21.80
#